data_AF-A0A956SWG7-F1
#
_entry.id   AF-A0A956SWG7-F1
#
_cell.length_a   1.000
_cell.length_b   1.000
_cell.length_c   1.000
_cell.angle_alpha   90.00
_cell.angle_beta   90.00
_cell.angle_gamma   90.00
#
_symmetry.space_group_name_H-M   'P 1'
#
loop_
_entity.id
_entity.type
_entity.pdbx_description
1 polymer ?
#
loop_
_entity_poly.entity_id
_entity_poly.type
_entity_poly.pdbx_seq_one_letter_code
_entity_poly.pdbx_strand_id
1 'polypeptide(L)'
;MGRFFWFTGLAAVVVGVWRALDSESREKREVTLQEQEGFSVTRTRGAGGHEVVRFRGSYDDIMRALGVVQDEKPPLPTSLDVDSLPVYHFGCPHCGAMSISGENMWRYKELSRTRGYMDNTTTYLVKCKKCNGFMKATVDHDD
;
A
#
# COMPACT_ATOMS: atom_id res chain seq x y z
N MET A 1 43.26 13.85 -42.10
CA MET A 1 41.95 14.22 -41.51
C MET A 1 41.00 13.03 -41.58
N GLY A 2 40.97 12.13 -40.59
CA GLY A 2 40.14 10.91 -40.71
C GLY A 2 39.79 10.16 -39.42
N ARG A 3 40.12 10.71 -38.23
CA ARG A 3 39.90 10.04 -36.93
C ARG A 3 38.75 10.61 -36.10
N PHE A 4 38.16 11.75 -36.52
CA PHE A 4 37.09 12.43 -35.77
C PHE A 4 35.67 11.95 -36.12
N PHE A 5 35.47 11.26 -37.25
CA PHE A 5 34.13 10.79 -37.67
C PHE A 5 33.67 9.48 -37.02
N TRP A 6 34.58 8.72 -36.41
CA TRP A 6 34.22 7.43 -35.79
C TRP A 6 33.60 7.60 -34.39
N PHE A 7 34.05 8.59 -33.62
CA PHE A 7 33.56 8.80 -32.25
C PHE A 7 32.16 9.41 -32.19
N THR A 8 31.78 10.24 -33.17
CA THR A 8 30.45 10.85 -33.22
C THR A 8 29.36 9.85 -33.63
N GLY A 9 29.67 8.93 -34.55
CA GLY A 9 28.77 7.85 -34.94
C GLY A 9 28.46 6.87 -33.79
N LEU A 10 29.49 6.51 -33.01
CA LEU A 10 29.33 5.62 -31.85
C LEU A 10 28.51 6.27 -30.73
N ALA A 11 28.74 7.56 -30.46
CA ALA A 11 27.96 8.30 -29.46
C ALA A 11 26.47 8.40 -29.85
N ALA A 12 26.17 8.62 -31.13
CA ALA A 12 24.78 8.68 -31.60
C ALA A 12 24.05 7.34 -31.47
N VAL A 13 24.73 6.22 -31.73
CA VAL A 13 24.16 4.87 -31.56
C VAL A 13 23.91 4.57 -30.08
N VAL A 14 24.86 4.90 -29.19
CA VAL A 14 24.69 4.68 -27.74
C VAL A 14 23.54 5.53 -27.18
N VAL A 15 23.41 6.80 -27.59
CA VAL A 15 22.29 7.66 -27.18
C VAL A 15 20.96 7.17 -27.76
N GLY A 16 20.95 6.66 -28.99
CA GLY A 16 19.77 6.06 -29.61
C GLY A 16 19.31 4.79 -28.89
N VAL A 17 20.24 3.90 -28.54
CA VAL A 17 19.95 2.68 -27.78
C VAL A 17 19.51 3.01 -26.35
N TRP A 18 20.13 4.00 -25.70
CA TRP A 18 19.73 4.42 -24.35
C TRP A 18 18.35 5.08 -24.34
N ARG A 19 18.03 5.92 -25.34
CA ARG A 19 16.69 6.50 -25.49
C ARG A 19 15.62 5.47 -25.86
N ALA A 20 15.95 4.47 -26.67
CA ALA A 20 15.02 3.39 -26.99
C ALA A 20 14.74 2.50 -25.77
N LEU A 21 15.77 2.19 -24.97
CA LEU A 21 15.60 1.46 -23.70
C LEU A 21 14.84 2.28 -22.66
N ASP A 22 15.12 3.58 -22.55
CA ASP A 22 14.41 4.48 -21.63
C ASP A 22 12.94 4.69 -22.06
N SER A 23 12.67 4.77 -23.38
CA SER A 23 11.28 4.85 -23.89
C SER A 23 10.53 3.53 -23.71
N GLU A 24 11.14 2.37 -23.98
CA GLU A 24 10.52 1.06 -23.70
C GLU A 24 10.21 0.86 -22.21
N SER A 25 11.03 1.42 -21.32
CA SER A 25 10.80 1.35 -19.87
C SER A 25 9.64 2.23 -19.40
N ARG A 26 9.45 3.38 -20.05
CA ARG A 26 8.39 4.35 -19.72
C ARG A 26 7.05 4.03 -20.38
N GLU A 27 7.05 3.49 -21.59
CA GLU A 27 5.84 3.19 -22.36
C GLU A 27 5.10 1.93 -21.83
N LYS A 28 5.77 1.07 -21.04
CA LYS A 28 5.20 -0.21 -20.57
C LYS A 28 4.50 -0.17 -19.20
N ARG A 29 4.49 0.95 -18.47
CA ARG A 29 3.79 1.07 -17.17
C ARG A 29 2.57 1.97 -17.28
N GLU A 30 1.53 1.49 -17.94
CA GLU A 30 0.20 2.03 -17.71
C GLU A 30 -0.22 1.68 -16.27
N VAL A 31 -0.41 2.73 -15.46
CA VAL A 31 -0.88 2.63 -14.09
C VAL A 31 -2.30 3.16 -14.07
N THR A 32 -3.28 2.27 -13.92
CA THR A 32 -4.67 2.68 -13.69
C THR A 32 -4.93 2.70 -12.20
N LEU A 33 -5.32 3.87 -11.68
CA LEU A 33 -5.76 4.06 -10.30
C LEU A 33 -7.28 4.12 -10.27
N GLN A 34 -7.89 3.25 -9.47
CA GLN A 34 -9.31 3.29 -9.17
C GLN A 34 -9.47 3.47 -7.66
N GLU A 35 -10.10 4.57 -7.25
CA GLU A 35 -10.52 4.77 -5.87
C GLU A 35 -11.88 4.08 -5.65
N GLN A 36 -11.96 3.26 -4.61
CA GLN A 36 -13.22 2.70 -4.11
C GLN A 36 -13.43 3.19 -2.68
N GLU A 37 -14.65 3.13 -2.17
CA GLU A 37 -14.92 3.50 -0.78
C GLU A 37 -14.06 2.65 0.17
N GLY A 38 -13.12 3.29 0.87
CA GLY A 38 -12.26 2.65 1.88
C GLY A 38 -10.94 2.05 1.38
N PHE A 39 -10.70 1.93 0.07
CA PHE A 39 -9.41 1.45 -0.46
C PHE A 39 -9.13 1.90 -1.90
N SER A 40 -7.86 1.86 -2.29
CA SER A 40 -7.41 2.15 -3.66
C SER A 40 -6.89 0.89 -4.35
N VAL A 41 -7.16 0.80 -5.66
CA VAL A 41 -6.68 -0.28 -6.52
C VAL A 41 -5.74 0.31 -7.56
N THR A 42 -4.55 -0.25 -7.64
CA THR A 42 -3.56 0.09 -8.67
C THR A 42 -3.35 -1.12 -9.56
N ARG A 43 -3.61 -0.98 -10.86
CA ARG A 43 -3.32 -2.00 -11.86
C ARG A 43 -2.10 -1.57 -12.65
N THR A 44 -1.08 -2.41 -12.70
CA THR A 44 0.15 -2.16 -13.47
C THR A 44 0.40 -3.33 -14.40
N ARG A 45 0.52 -3.07 -15.69
CA ARG A 45 0.93 -4.10 -16.65
C ARG A 45 2.44 -4.26 -16.61
N GLY A 46 2.91 -5.47 -16.32
CA GLY A 46 4.33 -5.80 -16.32
C GLY A 46 4.86 -6.08 -17.73
N ALA A 47 6.17 -5.95 -17.93
CA ALA A 47 6.84 -6.15 -19.22
C ALA A 47 6.73 -7.57 -19.80
N GLY A 48 6.17 -8.54 -19.05
CA GLY A 48 5.89 -9.91 -19.49
C GLY A 48 4.42 -10.21 -19.74
N GLY A 49 3.55 -9.20 -19.85
CA GLY A 49 2.11 -9.40 -20.09
C GLY A 49 1.29 -9.77 -18.84
N HIS A 50 1.95 -10.01 -17.70
CA HIS A 50 1.30 -10.20 -16.41
C HIS A 50 0.75 -8.87 -15.88
N GLU A 51 -0.50 -8.86 -15.45
CA GLU A 51 -1.12 -7.75 -14.74
C GLU A 51 -0.85 -7.91 -13.24
N VAL A 52 -0.28 -6.86 -12.61
CA VAL A 52 -0.13 -6.79 -11.16
C VAL A 52 -1.21 -5.87 -10.61
N VAL A 53 -2.10 -6.43 -9.79
CA VAL A 53 -3.13 -5.68 -9.09
C VAL A 53 -2.69 -5.49 -7.64
N ARG A 54 -2.60 -4.24 -7.20
CA ARG A 54 -2.26 -3.87 -5.82
C ARG A 54 -3.46 -3.23 -5.16
N PHE A 55 -3.86 -3.77 -4.01
CA PHE A 55 -4.89 -3.20 -3.17
C PHE A 55 -4.23 -2.46 -2.01
N ARG A 56 -4.65 -1.23 -1.76
CA ARG A 56 -4.17 -0.41 -0.64
C ARG A 56 -5.35 0.09 0.17
N GLY A 57 -5.54 -0.45 1.36
CA GLY A 57 -6.65 -0.12 2.25
C GLY A 57 -6.72 -1.06 3.46
N SER A 58 -7.85 -1.06 4.15
CA SER A 58 -8.15 -2.06 5.17
C SER A 58 -8.31 -3.44 4.54
N TYR A 59 -7.79 -4.49 5.19
CA TYR A 59 -8.04 -5.87 4.77
C TYR A 59 -9.54 -6.15 4.64
N ASP A 60 -10.36 -5.70 5.60
CA ASP A 60 -11.80 -5.95 5.56
C ASP A 60 -12.51 -5.20 4.43
N ASP A 61 -12.11 -3.97 4.13
CA ASP A 61 -12.75 -3.20 3.04
C ASP A 61 -12.40 -3.83 1.68
N ILE A 62 -11.16 -4.30 1.53
CA ILE A 62 -10.70 -5.04 0.34
C ILE A 62 -11.46 -6.37 0.23
N MET A 63 -11.47 -7.18 1.29
CA MET A 63 -12.10 -8.50 1.27
C MET A 63 -13.62 -8.42 1.13
N ARG A 64 -14.25 -7.36 1.64
CA ARG A 64 -15.67 -7.07 1.42
C ARG A 64 -15.94 -6.72 -0.04
N ALA A 65 -15.12 -5.87 -0.65
CA ALA A 65 -15.27 -5.56 -2.07
C ALA A 65 -15.00 -6.77 -2.98
N LEU A 66 -14.17 -7.71 -2.53
CA LEU A 66 -13.96 -9.01 -3.19
C LEU A 66 -15.06 -10.04 -2.87
N GLY A 67 -16.04 -9.70 -2.02
CA GLY A 67 -17.14 -10.58 -1.63
C GLY A 67 -16.77 -11.73 -0.69
N VAL A 68 -15.58 -11.70 -0.09
CA VAL A 68 -15.06 -12.77 0.77
C VAL A 68 -15.52 -12.62 2.22
N VAL A 69 -15.59 -11.38 2.72
CA VAL A 69 -16.00 -11.08 4.10
C VAL A 69 -17.38 -10.42 4.09
N GLN A 70 -18.34 -11.04 4.78
CA GLN A 70 -19.71 -10.53 4.93
C GLN A 70 -19.97 -9.87 6.29
N ASP A 71 -19.03 -9.98 7.22
CA ASP A 71 -19.20 -9.43 8.56
C ASP A 71 -19.35 -7.90 8.51
N GLU A 72 -20.37 -7.41 9.23
CA GLU A 72 -20.62 -5.97 9.34
C GLU A 72 -19.68 -5.35 10.37
N LYS A 73 -19.07 -4.23 9.99
CA LYS A 73 -18.12 -3.51 10.83
C LYS A 73 -18.90 -2.76 11.90
N PRO A 74 -18.69 -3.03 13.20
CA PRO A 74 -19.47 -2.40 14.25
C PRO A 74 -19.23 -0.88 14.29
N PRO A 75 -20.23 -0.05 14.63
CA PRO A 75 -20.07 1.40 14.67
C PRO A 75 -19.07 1.85 15.74
N LEU A 76 -18.50 3.05 15.55
CA LEU A 76 -17.66 3.70 16.56
C LEU A 76 -18.54 4.25 17.70
N PRO A 77 -18.17 4.03 18.97
CA PRO A 77 -18.78 4.73 20.10
C PRO A 77 -18.54 6.24 19.97
N THR A 78 -19.56 7.04 20.26
CA THR A 78 -19.48 8.51 20.24
C THR A 78 -18.57 9.08 21.31
N SER A 79 -18.41 8.36 22.43
CA SER A 79 -17.57 8.73 23.58
C SER A 79 -16.19 8.10 23.56
N LEU A 80 -15.75 7.54 22.42
CA LEU A 80 -14.45 6.89 22.33
C LEU A 80 -13.33 7.95 22.37
N ASP A 81 -12.62 7.99 23.50
CA ASP A 81 -11.37 8.75 23.60
C ASP A 81 -10.25 8.00 22.90
N VAL A 82 -9.77 8.54 21.78
CA VAL A 82 -8.75 7.90 20.92
C VAL A 82 -7.35 8.07 21.50
N ASP A 83 -7.11 9.14 22.27
CA ASP A 83 -5.77 9.47 22.75
C ASP A 83 -5.33 8.53 23.87
N SER A 84 -6.27 8.10 24.73
CA SER A 84 -6.03 7.13 25.80
C SER A 84 -5.92 5.67 25.34
N LEU A 85 -6.17 5.37 24.06
CA LEU A 85 -6.10 3.99 23.56
C LEU A 85 -4.65 3.46 23.54
N PRO A 86 -4.45 2.16 23.81
CA PRO A 86 -3.14 1.54 23.69
C PRO A 86 -2.66 1.51 22.23
N VAL A 87 -1.37 1.74 22.00
CA VAL A 87 -0.71 1.64 20.68
C VAL A 87 0.04 0.31 20.56
N TYR A 88 -0.06 -0.36 19.42
CA TYR A 88 0.63 -1.62 19.20
C TYR A 88 1.03 -1.86 17.74
N HIS A 89 2.10 -2.65 17.54
CA HIS A 89 2.70 -2.88 16.22
C HIS A 89 2.32 -4.23 15.57
N PHE A 90 1.90 -5.26 16.33
CA PHE A 90 1.70 -6.63 15.78
C PHE A 90 0.52 -7.48 16.31
N GLY A 91 -0.44 -6.92 17.05
CA GLY A 91 -1.43 -7.71 17.81
C GLY A 91 -2.31 -6.92 18.76
N CYS A 92 -3.26 -7.60 19.40
CA CYS A 92 -4.22 -7.00 20.33
C CYS A 92 -3.70 -6.99 21.78
N PRO A 93 -3.61 -5.84 22.46
CA PRO A 93 -3.13 -5.76 23.83
C PRO A 93 -4.12 -6.31 24.86
N HIS A 94 -5.40 -6.47 24.50
CA HIS A 94 -6.42 -6.98 25.41
C HIS A 94 -6.46 -8.51 25.49
N CYS A 95 -6.15 -9.20 24.38
CA CYS A 95 -6.32 -10.65 24.30
C CYS A 95 -5.16 -11.41 23.63
N GLY A 96 -4.09 -10.72 23.22
CA GLY A 96 -2.92 -11.32 22.59
C GLY A 96 -3.14 -11.86 21.18
N ALA A 97 -4.31 -11.60 20.56
CA ALA A 97 -4.56 -12.01 19.19
C ALA A 97 -3.61 -11.28 18.23
N MET A 98 -2.74 -12.03 17.58
CA MET A 98 -1.84 -11.53 16.54
C MET A 98 -2.62 -11.31 15.24
N SER A 99 -2.16 -10.37 14.41
CA SER A 99 -2.68 -10.23 13.05
C SER A 99 -1.55 -9.85 12.12
N ILE A 100 -1.32 -10.69 11.10
CA ILE A 100 -0.23 -10.46 10.14
C ILE A 100 -0.70 -9.48 9.07
N SER A 101 -1.94 -9.62 8.60
CA SER A 101 -2.50 -8.82 7.51
C SER A 101 -3.66 -7.93 7.96
N GLY A 102 -3.91 -7.84 9.27
CA GLY A 102 -5.07 -7.14 9.84
C GLY A 102 -6.36 -7.97 9.83
N GLU A 103 -6.34 -9.26 9.48
CA GLU A 103 -7.55 -10.10 9.42
C GLU A 103 -8.36 -10.15 10.72
N ASN A 104 -7.70 -9.99 11.87
CA ASN A 104 -8.32 -10.04 13.21
C ASN A 104 -8.76 -8.67 13.74
N MET A 105 -8.73 -7.62 12.91
CA MET A 105 -8.97 -6.25 13.33
C MET A 105 -9.88 -5.50 12.37
N TRP A 106 -10.93 -4.87 12.91
CA TRP A 106 -11.69 -3.86 12.18
C TRP A 106 -10.90 -2.55 12.15
N ARG A 107 -10.52 -2.05 10.97
CA ARG A 107 -9.82 -0.77 10.81
C ARG A 107 -10.79 0.36 10.51
N TYR A 108 -10.81 1.44 11.30
CA TYR A 108 -11.80 2.51 11.18
C TYR A 108 -11.34 3.73 10.41
N LYS A 109 -10.23 4.33 10.84
CA LYS A 109 -9.67 5.53 10.22
C LYS A 109 -8.17 5.58 10.44
N GLU A 110 -7.49 6.26 9.53
CA GLU A 110 -6.10 6.68 9.72
C GLU A 110 -6.06 7.78 10.79
N LEU A 111 -5.15 7.63 11.76
CA LEU A 111 -4.94 8.59 12.84
C LEU A 111 -3.71 9.45 12.57
N SER A 112 -2.64 8.82 12.11
CA SER A 112 -1.40 9.51 11.74
C SER A 112 -0.66 8.71 10.69
N ARG A 113 0.17 9.42 9.93
CA ARG A 113 1.04 8.84 8.94
C ARG A 113 2.38 9.55 8.92
N THR A 114 3.43 8.76 8.96
CA THR A 114 4.80 9.20 8.80
C THR A 114 5.27 8.79 7.41
N ARG A 115 5.93 9.70 6.69
CA ARG A 115 6.58 9.44 5.40
C ARG A 115 8.00 10.00 5.45
N GLY A 116 8.91 9.25 6.05
CA GLY A 116 10.34 9.51 6.10
C GLY A 116 11.14 8.56 5.21
N TYR A 117 12.43 8.86 5.02
CA TYR A 117 13.36 8.04 4.23
C TYR A 117 13.56 6.61 4.78
N MET A 118 13.22 6.38 6.05
CA MET A 118 13.25 5.08 6.75
C MET A 118 12.07 4.92 7.73
N ASP A 119 11.06 5.80 7.64
CA ASP A 119 9.94 5.83 8.57
C ASP A 119 8.65 5.98 7.76
N ASN A 120 8.17 4.88 7.18
CA ASN A 120 6.94 4.87 6.41
C ASN A 120 5.82 4.15 7.17
N THR A 121 5.43 4.70 8.32
CA THR A 121 4.42 4.07 9.18
C THR A 121 3.06 4.74 9.07
N THR A 122 1.98 3.97 9.11
CA THR A 122 0.61 4.48 9.24
C THR A 122 -0.04 3.92 10.48
N THR A 123 -0.55 4.80 11.34
CA THR A 123 -1.29 4.40 12.56
C THR A 123 -2.79 4.50 12.31
N TYR A 124 -3.50 3.43 12.64
CA TYR A 124 -4.94 3.32 12.47
C TYR A 124 -5.67 3.14 13.80
N LEU A 125 -6.89 3.68 13.88
CA LEU A 125 -7.85 3.27 14.89
C LEU A 125 -8.41 1.91 14.50
N VAL A 126 -8.29 0.92 15.38
CA VAL A 126 -8.77 -0.44 15.13
C VAL A 126 -9.55 -1.01 16.31
N LYS A 127 -10.40 -2.01 16.05
CA LYS A 127 -11.08 -2.81 17.06
C LYS A 127 -10.78 -4.28 16.84
N CYS A 128 -10.36 -4.98 17.88
CA CYS A 128 -10.10 -6.43 17.79
C CYS A 128 -11.41 -7.19 17.60
N LYS A 129 -11.47 -8.09 16.61
CA LYS A 129 -12.65 -8.94 16.35
C LYS A 129 -12.90 -9.97 17.46
N LYS A 130 -11.84 -10.43 18.13
CA LYS A 130 -11.92 -11.48 19.16
C LYS A 130 -12.44 -10.97 20.50
N CYS A 131 -11.93 -9.83 20.97
CA CYS A 131 -12.24 -9.31 22.31
C CYS A 131 -12.96 -7.96 22.30
N ASN A 132 -13.28 -7.41 21.12
CA ASN A 132 -13.96 -6.14 20.94
C ASN A 132 -13.26 -4.89 21.51
N GLY A 133 -11.99 -5.00 21.92
CA GLY A 133 -11.23 -3.88 22.46
C GLY A 133 -10.72 -2.93 21.37
N PHE A 134 -10.81 -1.62 21.63
CA PHE A 134 -10.31 -0.55 20.77
C PHE A 134 -8.83 -0.26 21.03
N MET A 135 -8.07 0.00 19.97
CA MET A 135 -6.63 0.23 20.05
C MET A 135 -6.13 1.03 18.85
N LYS A 136 -4.90 1.51 18.93
CA LYS A 136 -4.14 2.11 17.83
C LYS A 136 -3.18 1.06 17.27
N ALA A 137 -3.24 0.80 15.97
CA ALA A 137 -2.35 -0.15 15.30
C ALA A 137 -1.46 0.56 14.29
N THR A 138 -0.15 0.49 14.48
CA THR A 138 0.84 1.10 13.59
C THR A 138 1.37 0.05 12.63
N VAL A 139 1.13 0.26 11.34
CA VAL A 139 1.61 -0.59 10.26
C VAL A 139 2.82 0.07 9.62
N ASP A 140 3.90 -0.68 9.52
CA ASP A 140 5.06 -0.27 8.74
C ASP A 140 4.84 -0.61 7.25
N HIS A 141 5.19 0.34 6.39
CA HIS A 141 5.13 0.24 4.94
C HIS A 141 6.54 0.34 4.32
N ASP A 142 7.58 0.03 5.09
CA ASP A 142 8.90 -0.21 4.53
C ASP A 142 8.81 -1.34 3.49
N ASP A 143 8.81 -0.91 2.22
CA ASP A 143 8.92 -1.66 0.97
C ASP A 143 10.40 -1.88 0.62
#